data_AF-A0A645C0Z1-F1
#
_entry.id   AF-A0A645C0Z1-F1
#
_cell.length_a   1.000
_cell.length_b   1.000
_cell.length_c   1.000
_cell.angle_alpha   90.00
_cell.angle_beta   90.00
_cell.angle_gamma   90.00
#
_symmetry.space_group_name_H-M   'P 1'
#
loop_
_entity.id
_entity.type
_entity.pdbx_description
1 polymer ?
#
loop_
_entity_poly.entity_id
_entity_poly.type
_entity_poly.pdbx_seq_one_letter_code
_entity_poly.pdbx_strand_id
1 'polypeptide(L)'
;MGVTHWGKINVVAMSLLFLLTLVLSAVVFQPQPSSSTLGTLSFGLAVELSIAMPLSWLPLISDYTRSAKNPKSASAMSALTYFFTSSWMYAIGLGAAVFTGESNVMLILLQLGMGALALGIVLLSTVTTTFLDVYSAGVSAESVSPKIKGKTIAVLTGLFGTLLAMASPVNQLEVFLYFIGSVFAPMIAIQITDYYFLKNNYESKSYSLLGIFCWLIGFLTYRFALHTVTPLGTTLPVMLFTAVLYVWMTRFSRRYLHV
;
A
#
# COMPACT_ATOMS: atom_id res chain seq x y z
N MET A 1 -11.16 17.55 -18.97
CA MET A 1 -12.49 16.92 -19.19
C MET A 1 -12.72 15.63 -18.37
N GLY A 2 -11.70 14.96 -17.80
CA GLY A 2 -11.92 13.70 -17.04
C GLY A 2 -12.26 13.82 -15.54
N VAL A 3 -12.12 15.00 -14.92
CA VAL A 3 -12.14 15.14 -13.45
C VAL A 3 -13.53 15.53 -12.89
N THR A 4 -14.41 16.12 -13.72
CA THR A 4 -15.66 16.74 -13.22
C THR A 4 -16.76 15.76 -12.82
N HIS A 5 -16.81 14.57 -13.44
CA HIS A 5 -17.79 13.52 -13.11
C HIS A 5 -17.20 12.40 -12.24
N TRP A 6 -15.87 12.37 -12.10
CA TRP A 6 -15.16 11.30 -11.41
C TRP A 6 -15.48 11.27 -9.91
N GLY A 7 -15.57 12.44 -9.28
CA GLY A 7 -15.94 12.54 -7.86
C GLY A 7 -17.30 11.91 -7.56
N LYS A 8 -18.29 12.06 -8.44
CA LYS A 8 -19.63 11.47 -8.25
C LYS A 8 -19.60 9.95 -8.38
N ILE A 9 -18.89 9.42 -9.38
CA ILE A 9 -18.74 7.98 -9.59
C ILE A 9 -18.04 7.33 -8.39
N ASN A 10 -16.96 7.95 -7.92
CA ASN A 10 -16.24 7.45 -6.76
C ASN A 10 -17.10 7.44 -5.49
N VAL A 11 -17.88 8.51 -5.25
CA VAL A 11 -18.80 8.55 -4.10
C VAL A 11 -19.81 7.41 -4.18
N VAL A 12 -20.43 7.18 -5.35
CA VAL A 12 -21.38 6.07 -5.54
C VAL A 12 -20.70 4.71 -5.32
N ALA A 13 -19.52 4.49 -5.91
CA ALA A 13 -18.78 3.24 -5.75
C ALA A 13 -18.42 2.96 -4.28
N MET A 14 -17.92 3.97 -3.57
CA MET A 14 -17.54 3.85 -2.16
C MET A 14 -18.77 3.65 -1.26
N SER A 15 -19.90 4.32 -1.54
CA SER A 15 -21.15 4.09 -0.81
C SER A 15 -21.69 2.67 -1.02
N LEU A 16 -21.66 2.17 -2.26
CA LEU A 16 -22.05 0.79 -2.56
C LEU A 16 -21.14 -0.24 -1.89
N LEU A 17 -19.82 -0.01 -1.92
CA LEU A 17 -18.86 -0.87 -1.25
C LEU A 17 -19.12 -0.88 0.27
N PHE A 18 -19.35 0.28 0.87
CA PHE A 18 -19.66 0.39 2.30
C PHE A 18 -20.94 -0.35 2.67
N LEU A 19 -22.01 -0.22 1.87
CA LEU A 19 -23.24 -0.99 2.05
C LEU A 19 -22.98 -2.50 1.94
N LEU A 20 -22.19 -2.92 0.94
CA LEU A 20 -21.80 -4.33 0.80
C LEU A 20 -21.04 -4.83 2.04
N THR A 21 -20.13 -4.03 2.59
CA THR A 21 -19.39 -4.36 3.83
C THR A 21 -20.32 -4.52 5.03
N LEU A 22 -21.36 -3.68 5.15
CA LEU A 22 -22.38 -3.81 6.20
C LEU A 22 -23.19 -5.11 6.04
N VAL A 23 -23.63 -5.41 4.82
CA VAL A 23 -24.39 -6.65 4.56
C VAL A 23 -23.52 -7.88 4.84
N LEU A 24 -22.26 -7.88 4.37
CA LEU A 24 -21.30 -8.94 4.66
C LEU A 24 -21.10 -9.13 6.16
N SER A 25 -20.99 -8.05 6.92
CA SER A 25 -20.89 -8.13 8.39
C SER A 25 -22.11 -8.82 9.00
N ALA A 26 -23.31 -8.46 8.57
CA ALA A 26 -24.55 -9.04 9.08
C ALA A 26 -24.71 -10.53 8.73
N VAL A 27 -24.14 -10.99 7.62
CA VAL A 27 -24.17 -12.39 7.19
C VAL A 27 -23.10 -13.20 7.92
N VAL A 28 -21.87 -12.69 7.97
CA VAL A 28 -20.70 -13.40 8.51
C VAL A 28 -20.75 -13.54 10.03
N PHE A 29 -21.25 -12.54 10.75
CA PHE A 29 -21.28 -12.56 12.22
C PHE A 29 -22.53 -13.22 12.82
N GLN A 30 -23.30 -13.98 12.04
CA GLN A 30 -24.37 -14.81 12.60
C GLN A 30 -23.79 -15.95 13.45
N PRO A 31 -24.52 -16.52 14.41
CA PRO A 31 -24.04 -17.66 15.19
C PRO A 31 -23.70 -18.85 14.29
N GLN A 32 -22.44 -19.27 14.29
CA GLN A 32 -21.91 -20.37 13.47
C GLN A 32 -21.31 -21.45 14.37
N PRO A 33 -21.33 -22.74 13.97
CA PRO A 33 -20.57 -23.77 14.65
C PRO A 33 -19.07 -23.46 14.59
N SER A 34 -18.39 -23.58 15.73
CA SER A 34 -16.97 -23.26 15.86
C SER A 34 -16.12 -24.21 15.02
N SER A 35 -15.64 -23.77 13.86
CA SER A 35 -14.60 -24.47 13.11
C SER A 35 -13.22 -23.97 13.54
N SER A 36 -12.38 -24.86 14.06
CA SER A 36 -11.00 -24.55 14.40
C SER A 36 -10.16 -24.45 13.13
N THR A 37 -9.63 -23.26 12.84
CA THR A 37 -8.63 -23.08 11.79
C THR A 37 -7.24 -23.38 12.36
N LEU A 38 -6.60 -24.45 11.88
CA LEU A 38 -5.17 -24.69 12.06
C LEU A 38 -4.39 -23.72 11.17
N GLY A 39 -4.17 -22.50 11.66
CA GLY A 39 -3.33 -21.52 10.99
C GLY A 39 -1.85 -21.89 11.13
N THR A 40 -1.19 -22.15 10.00
CA THR A 40 0.27 -22.43 9.93
C THR A 40 1.11 -21.16 9.80
N LEU A 41 0.48 -19.99 9.68
CA LEU A 41 1.13 -18.71 9.43
C LEU A 41 1.59 -18.06 10.74
N SER A 42 2.88 -17.72 10.85
CA SER A 42 3.43 -17.09 12.05
C SER A 42 2.95 -15.65 12.19
N PHE A 43 2.82 -15.16 13.42
CA PHE A 43 2.40 -13.76 13.66
C PHE A 43 3.27 -12.75 12.91
N GLY A 44 4.59 -12.97 12.83
CA GLY A 44 5.51 -12.10 12.09
C GLY A 44 5.21 -12.02 10.59
N LEU A 45 4.85 -13.14 9.96
CA LEU A 45 4.42 -13.14 8.55
C LEU A 45 3.07 -12.44 8.36
N ALA A 46 2.15 -12.57 9.32
CA ALA A 46 0.86 -11.89 9.26
C ALA A 46 1.04 -10.38 9.31
N VAL A 47 1.93 -9.92 10.19
CA VAL A 47 2.33 -8.51 10.30
C VAL A 47 2.98 -8.05 9.00
N GLU A 48 3.89 -8.84 8.41
CA GLU A 48 4.59 -8.47 7.18
C GLU A 48 3.63 -8.28 6.00
N LEU A 49 2.73 -9.24 5.77
CA LEU A 49 1.72 -9.14 4.71
C LEU A 49 0.78 -7.95 4.94
N SER A 50 0.42 -7.69 6.19
CA SER A 50 -0.46 -6.58 6.56
C SER A 50 0.19 -5.20 6.33
N ILE A 51 1.52 -5.09 6.46
CA ILE A 51 2.26 -3.84 6.31
C ILE A 51 2.63 -3.57 4.83
N ALA A 52 2.92 -4.61 4.06
CA ALA A 52 3.38 -4.46 2.67
C ALA A 52 2.40 -3.67 1.78
N MET A 53 1.10 -3.94 1.94
CA MET A 53 0.03 -3.25 1.20
C MET A 53 0.00 -1.73 1.47
N PRO A 54 -0.24 -1.25 2.70
CA PRO A 54 -0.33 0.19 2.98
C PRO A 54 0.98 0.94 2.72
N LEU A 55 2.14 0.31 2.88
CA LEU A 55 3.43 0.95 2.58
C LEU A 55 3.54 1.43 1.13
N SER A 56 3.00 0.65 0.19
CA SER A 56 3.05 0.98 -1.24
C SER A 56 2.23 2.23 -1.59
N TRP A 57 1.26 2.60 -0.77
CA TRP A 57 0.35 3.74 -1.00
C TRP A 57 0.77 5.01 -0.26
N LEU A 58 1.89 5.00 0.46
CA LEU A 58 2.38 6.18 1.18
C LEU A 58 2.68 7.39 0.27
N PRO A 59 3.25 7.24 -0.94
CA PRO A 59 3.38 8.35 -1.88
C PRO A 59 2.02 8.90 -2.31
N LEU A 60 1.08 8.01 -2.62
CA LEU A 60 -0.27 8.37 -3.05
C LEU A 60 -0.99 9.23 -1.99
N ILE A 61 -1.03 8.79 -0.73
CA ILE A 61 -1.67 9.56 0.33
C ILE A 61 -0.97 10.92 0.57
N SER A 62 0.34 10.99 0.32
CA SER A 62 1.10 12.23 0.42
C SER A 62 0.66 13.24 -0.64
N ASP A 63 0.39 12.80 -1.88
CA ASP A 63 -0.13 13.68 -2.94
C ASP A 63 -1.47 14.32 -2.56
N TYR A 64 -2.37 13.55 -1.95
CA TYR A 64 -3.69 14.05 -1.52
C TYR A 64 -3.63 14.93 -0.28
N THR A 65 -2.74 14.63 0.66
CA THR A 65 -2.64 15.37 1.93
C THR A 65 -1.77 16.63 1.82
N ARG A 66 -0.94 16.77 0.77
CA ARG A 66 -0.06 17.93 0.55
C ARG A 66 -0.80 19.27 0.50
N SER A 67 -1.99 19.29 -0.09
CA SER A 67 -2.80 20.51 -0.24
C SER A 67 -3.84 20.70 0.88
N ALA A 68 -3.82 19.84 1.91
CA ALA A 68 -4.73 19.97 3.04
C ALA A 68 -4.39 21.18 3.91
N LYS A 69 -5.41 21.88 4.42
CA LYS A 69 -5.23 23.05 5.32
C LYS A 69 -4.40 22.70 6.56
N ASN A 70 -4.56 21.49 7.09
CA ASN A 70 -3.84 20.98 8.25
C ASN A 70 -3.27 19.57 7.93
N PRO A 71 -2.07 19.48 7.31
CA PRO A 71 -1.52 18.20 6.83
C PRO A 71 -1.36 17.14 7.93
N LYS A 72 -0.86 17.52 9.12
CA LYS A 72 -0.70 16.59 10.25
C LYS A 72 -2.01 15.94 10.68
N SER A 73 -3.07 16.74 10.79
CA SER A 73 -4.39 16.26 11.19
C SER A 73 -5.01 15.40 10.09
N ALA A 74 -4.86 15.81 8.82
CA ALA A 74 -5.32 15.03 7.67
C ALA A 74 -4.65 13.65 7.63
N SER A 75 -3.33 13.57 7.77
CA SER A 75 -2.60 12.29 7.79
C SER A 75 -3.00 11.41 8.99
N ALA A 76 -3.19 11.99 10.18
CA ALA A 76 -3.59 11.24 11.37
C ALA A 76 -5.01 10.65 11.22
N MET A 77 -5.96 11.43 10.70
CA MET A 77 -7.33 10.95 10.45
C MET A 77 -7.37 9.89 9.36
N SER A 78 -6.57 10.03 8.30
CA SER A 78 -6.42 9.00 7.27
C SER A 78 -5.90 7.70 7.84
N ALA A 79 -4.85 7.76 8.68
CA ALA A 79 -4.28 6.58 9.33
C ALA A 79 -5.29 5.89 10.26
N LEU A 80 -6.03 6.66 11.06
CA LEU A 80 -7.03 6.13 11.99
C LEU A 80 -8.21 5.48 11.25
N THR A 81 -8.71 6.16 10.21
CA THR A 81 -9.80 5.64 9.36
C THR A 81 -9.37 4.35 8.67
N TYR A 82 -8.15 4.32 8.11
CA TYR A 82 -7.60 3.12 7.49
C TYR A 82 -7.44 1.98 8.49
N PHE A 83 -6.95 2.25 9.70
CA PHE A 83 -6.79 1.24 10.75
C PHE A 83 -8.12 0.57 11.11
N PHE A 84 -9.15 1.35 11.45
CA PHE A 84 -10.44 0.79 11.83
C PHE A 84 -11.15 0.09 10.67
N THR A 85 -11.13 0.70 9.48
CA THR A 85 -11.77 0.13 8.29
C THR A 85 -11.09 -1.18 7.87
N SER A 86 -9.76 -1.21 7.85
CA SER A 86 -9.00 -2.41 7.48
C SER A 86 -9.18 -3.52 8.51
N SER A 87 -9.15 -3.19 9.81
CA SER A 87 -9.40 -4.18 10.88
C SER A 87 -10.78 -4.80 10.76
N TRP A 88 -11.80 -3.99 10.45
CA TRP A 88 -13.16 -4.47 10.21
C TRP A 88 -13.23 -5.37 8.96
N MET A 89 -12.61 -4.97 7.85
CA MET A 89 -12.54 -5.79 6.63
C MET A 89 -11.79 -7.11 6.83
N TYR A 90 -10.68 -7.11 7.59
CA TYR A 90 -9.97 -8.34 7.95
C TYR A 90 -10.84 -9.28 8.78
N ALA A 91 -11.60 -8.76 9.74
CA ALA A 91 -12.51 -9.56 10.55
C ALA A 91 -13.63 -10.20 9.71
N ILE A 92 -14.21 -9.43 8.77
CA ILE A 92 -15.21 -9.95 7.82
C ILE A 92 -14.57 -11.02 6.93
N GLY A 93 -13.39 -10.76 6.36
CA GLY A 93 -12.69 -11.70 5.48
C GLY A 93 -12.36 -13.02 6.18
N LEU A 94 -11.86 -12.94 7.42
CA LEU A 94 -11.62 -14.12 8.25
C LEU A 94 -12.92 -14.88 8.52
N GLY A 95 -13.96 -14.21 9.00
CA GLY A 95 -15.23 -14.87 9.29
C GLY A 95 -15.88 -15.49 8.04
N ALA A 96 -15.78 -14.82 6.89
CA ALA A 96 -16.30 -15.32 5.62
C ALA A 96 -15.52 -16.55 5.14
N ALA A 97 -14.18 -16.54 5.25
CA ALA A 97 -13.35 -17.67 4.90
C ALA A 97 -13.59 -18.89 5.81
N VAL A 98 -13.79 -18.64 7.11
CA VAL A 98 -14.15 -19.68 8.08
C VAL A 98 -15.55 -20.26 7.80
N PHE A 99 -16.52 -19.40 7.47
CA PHE A 99 -17.89 -19.81 7.14
C PHE A 99 -17.99 -20.65 5.88
N THR A 100 -17.26 -20.25 4.83
CA THR A 100 -17.33 -20.87 3.50
C THR A 100 -16.32 -22.00 3.30
N GLY A 101 -15.25 -22.04 4.10
CA GLY A 101 -14.09 -22.89 3.85
C GLY A 101 -13.25 -22.45 2.63
N GLU A 102 -13.56 -21.30 2.04
CA GLU A 102 -12.91 -20.77 0.84
C GLU A 102 -11.97 -19.62 1.19
N SER A 103 -10.88 -19.47 0.43
CA SER A 103 -9.99 -18.30 0.49
C SER A 103 -10.20 -17.34 -0.67
N ASN A 104 -10.91 -17.78 -1.71
CA ASN A 104 -11.20 -16.97 -2.89
C ASN A 104 -12.42 -16.07 -2.65
N VAL A 105 -12.20 -14.75 -2.68
CA VAL A 105 -13.25 -13.75 -2.45
C VAL A 105 -14.44 -13.92 -3.41
N MET A 106 -14.23 -14.32 -4.66
CA MET A 106 -15.33 -14.54 -5.59
C MET A 106 -16.20 -15.75 -5.19
N LEU A 107 -15.56 -16.86 -4.80
CA LEU A 107 -16.28 -18.05 -4.34
C LEU A 107 -17.01 -17.77 -3.03
N ILE A 108 -16.37 -17.04 -2.12
CA ILE A 108 -16.98 -16.57 -0.88
C ILE A 108 -18.27 -15.79 -1.19
N LEU A 109 -18.21 -14.75 -2.04
CA LEU A 109 -19.37 -13.93 -2.36
C LEU A 109 -20.49 -14.73 -3.05
N LEU A 110 -20.14 -15.71 -3.89
CA LEU A 110 -21.11 -16.59 -4.54
C LEU A 110 -21.80 -17.51 -3.51
N GLN A 111 -21.05 -18.15 -2.61
CA GLN A 111 -21.59 -19.03 -1.58
C GLN A 111 -22.44 -18.27 -0.54
N LEU A 112 -22.10 -17.02 -0.25
CA LEU A 112 -22.90 -16.12 0.58
C LEU A 112 -24.20 -15.64 -0.10
N GLY A 113 -24.50 -16.11 -1.32
CA GLY A 113 -25.69 -15.71 -2.07
C GLY A 113 -25.66 -14.26 -2.57
N MET A 114 -24.50 -13.60 -2.51
CA MET A 114 -24.36 -12.19 -2.89
C MET A 114 -24.18 -11.98 -4.41
N GLY A 115 -24.04 -13.07 -5.16
CA GLY A 115 -24.27 -13.16 -6.61
C GLY A 115 -23.54 -12.11 -7.46
N ALA A 116 -24.15 -11.78 -8.61
CA ALA A 116 -23.58 -10.84 -9.58
C ALA A 116 -23.52 -9.39 -9.07
N LEU A 117 -24.38 -9.00 -8.13
CA LEU A 117 -24.42 -7.62 -7.61
C LEU A 117 -23.18 -7.29 -6.78
N ALA A 118 -22.78 -8.16 -5.84
CA ALA A 118 -21.57 -7.93 -5.06
C ALA A 118 -20.31 -7.94 -5.95
N LEU A 119 -20.26 -8.85 -6.92
CA LEU A 119 -19.17 -8.87 -7.91
C LEU A 119 -19.12 -7.56 -8.73
N GLY A 120 -20.27 -7.04 -9.15
CA GLY A 120 -20.36 -5.76 -9.85
C GLY A 120 -19.87 -4.57 -9.00
N ILE A 121 -20.22 -4.55 -7.71
CA ILE A 121 -19.74 -3.52 -6.76
C ILE A 121 -18.23 -3.60 -6.59
N VAL A 122 -17.68 -4.81 -6.41
CA VAL A 122 -16.24 -5.03 -6.29
C VAL A 122 -15.53 -4.58 -7.57
N LEU A 123 -16.02 -4.98 -8.75
CA LEU A 123 -15.47 -4.56 -10.04
C LEU A 123 -15.46 -3.04 -10.20
N LEU A 124 -16.58 -2.37 -9.88
CA LEU A 124 -16.68 -0.92 -9.94
C LEU A 124 -15.65 -0.25 -9.00
N SER A 125 -15.52 -0.76 -7.78
CA SER A 125 -14.53 -0.28 -6.81
C SER A 125 -13.10 -0.48 -7.31
N THR A 126 -12.78 -1.64 -7.89
CA THR A 126 -11.46 -1.90 -8.48
C THR A 126 -11.14 -0.90 -9.58
N VAL A 127 -12.07 -0.63 -10.50
CA VAL A 127 -11.87 0.36 -11.56
C VAL A 127 -11.62 1.76 -10.99
N THR A 128 -12.36 2.16 -9.94
CA THR A 128 -12.14 3.47 -9.31
C THR A 128 -10.77 3.57 -8.65
N THR A 129 -10.32 2.54 -7.94
CA THR A 129 -9.01 2.54 -7.28
C THR A 129 -7.87 2.52 -8.30
N THR A 130 -7.95 1.67 -9.34
CA THR A 130 -6.90 1.59 -10.39
C THR A 130 -6.76 2.92 -11.15
N PHE A 131 -7.85 3.66 -11.35
CA PHE A 131 -7.75 5.00 -11.93
C PHE A 131 -6.93 5.94 -11.04
N LEU A 132 -7.07 5.88 -9.71
CA LEU A 132 -6.29 6.72 -8.79
C LEU A 132 -4.79 6.42 -8.88
N ASP A 133 -4.43 5.14 -8.97
CA ASP A 133 -3.03 4.70 -9.09
C ASP A 133 -2.40 5.23 -10.38
N VAL A 134 -3.12 5.04 -11.49
CA VAL A 134 -2.69 5.45 -12.82
C VAL A 134 -2.63 6.99 -12.94
N TYR A 135 -3.55 7.70 -12.27
CA TYR A 135 -3.52 9.15 -12.17
C TYR A 135 -2.31 9.64 -11.38
N SER A 136 -2.01 9.04 -10.23
CA SER A 136 -0.84 9.39 -9.42
C SER A 136 0.48 9.13 -10.15
N ALA A 137 0.57 8.05 -10.95
CA ALA A 137 1.71 7.83 -11.83
C ALA A 137 1.90 8.98 -12.84
N GLY A 138 0.79 9.50 -13.40
CA GLY A 138 0.80 10.67 -14.27
C GLY A 138 1.29 11.96 -13.58
N VAL A 139 0.77 12.25 -12.37
CA VAL A 139 1.18 13.41 -11.56
C VAL A 139 2.64 13.32 -11.13
N SER A 140 3.10 12.13 -10.77
CA SER A 140 4.49 11.84 -10.43
C SER A 140 5.41 12.13 -11.62
N ALA A 141 5.01 11.73 -12.83
CA ALA A 141 5.81 11.98 -14.03
C ALA A 141 5.91 13.47 -14.40
N GLU A 142 4.82 14.23 -14.24
CA GLU A 142 4.82 15.69 -14.43
C GLU A 142 5.71 16.39 -13.39
N SER A 143 5.79 15.85 -12.17
CA SER A 143 6.67 16.36 -11.11
C SER A 143 8.16 16.11 -11.40
N VAL A 144 8.49 15.04 -12.13
CA VAL A 144 9.87 14.74 -12.58
C VAL A 144 10.28 15.64 -13.74
N SER A 145 9.38 15.88 -14.71
CA SER A 145 9.66 16.79 -15.80
C SER A 145 8.40 17.45 -16.35
N PRO A 146 8.38 18.81 -16.48
CA PRO A 146 7.24 19.52 -17.05
C PRO A 146 7.03 19.25 -18.54
N LYS A 147 7.99 18.56 -19.21
CA LYS A 147 7.87 18.16 -20.62
C LYS A 147 7.02 16.90 -20.81
N ILE A 148 6.81 16.12 -19.74
CA ILE A 148 6.05 14.87 -19.79
C ILE A 148 4.56 15.20 -19.62
N LYS A 149 3.72 14.64 -20.48
CA LYS A 149 2.26 14.77 -20.37
C LYS A 149 1.75 13.65 -19.44
N GLY A 150 1.31 13.98 -18.23
CA GLY A 150 0.86 13.02 -17.22
C GLY A 150 -0.26 12.10 -17.73
N LYS A 151 -1.17 12.62 -18.57
CA LYS A 151 -2.21 11.81 -19.23
C LYS A 151 -1.62 10.66 -20.09
N THR A 152 -0.50 10.89 -20.76
CA THR A 152 0.13 9.87 -21.62
C THR A 152 0.75 8.77 -20.76
N ILE A 153 1.47 9.17 -19.70
CA ILE A 153 2.03 8.21 -18.74
C ILE A 153 0.94 7.40 -18.07
N ALA A 154 -0.15 8.06 -17.62
CA ALA A 154 -1.31 7.38 -17.06
C ALA A 154 -1.83 6.27 -18.01
N VAL A 155 -2.13 6.59 -19.27
CA VAL A 155 -2.62 5.59 -20.24
C VAL A 155 -1.60 4.46 -20.45
N LEU A 156 -0.31 4.77 -20.56
CA LEU A 156 0.75 3.77 -20.73
C LEU A 156 0.88 2.86 -19.51
N THR A 157 0.83 3.41 -18.29
CA THR A 157 0.87 2.65 -17.04
C THR A 157 -0.34 1.73 -16.92
N GLY A 158 -1.53 2.20 -17.29
CA GLY A 158 -2.74 1.37 -17.33
C GLY A 158 -2.60 0.19 -18.31
N LEU A 159 -2.19 0.46 -19.55
CA LEU A 159 -1.95 -0.57 -20.57
C LEU A 159 -0.91 -1.60 -20.12
N PHE A 160 0.22 -1.13 -19.59
CA PHE A 160 1.29 -1.99 -19.12
C PHE A 160 0.86 -2.83 -17.93
N GLY A 161 0.12 -2.24 -16.98
CA GLY A 161 -0.48 -2.96 -15.85
C GLY A 161 -1.46 -4.04 -16.31
N THR A 162 -2.30 -3.76 -17.31
CA THR A 162 -3.21 -4.77 -17.88
C THR A 162 -2.45 -5.92 -18.54
N LEU A 163 -1.41 -5.63 -19.33
CA LEU A 163 -0.58 -6.66 -19.96
C LEU A 163 0.15 -7.52 -18.92
N LEU A 164 0.69 -6.91 -17.86
CA LEU A 164 1.28 -7.63 -16.75
C LEU A 164 0.26 -8.49 -16.01
N ALA A 165 -0.96 -7.98 -15.79
CA ALA A 165 -2.03 -8.74 -15.13
C ALA A 165 -2.46 -9.97 -15.96
N MET A 166 -2.40 -9.90 -17.30
CA MET A 166 -2.67 -11.05 -18.17
C MET A 166 -1.55 -12.09 -18.15
N ALA A 167 -0.30 -11.66 -17.93
CA ALA A 167 0.87 -12.54 -17.92
C ALA A 167 1.21 -13.09 -16.52
N SER A 168 0.76 -12.43 -15.45
CA SER A 168 1.11 -12.77 -14.07
C SER A 168 0.08 -13.69 -13.44
N PRO A 169 0.48 -14.83 -12.86
CA PRO A 169 -0.45 -15.71 -12.19
C PRO A 169 -0.83 -15.15 -10.80
N VAL A 170 -2.12 -15.18 -10.49
CA VAL A 170 -2.72 -14.56 -9.28
C VAL A 170 -2.12 -15.09 -7.96
N ASN A 171 -1.61 -16.33 -7.98
CA ASN A 171 -0.99 -16.98 -6.83
C ASN A 171 0.36 -16.35 -6.40
N GLN A 172 0.93 -15.41 -7.16
CA GLN A 172 2.18 -14.73 -6.80
C GLN A 172 1.98 -13.38 -6.10
N LEU A 173 0.76 -13.06 -5.65
CA LEU A 173 0.47 -11.78 -4.99
C LEU A 173 1.39 -11.55 -3.78
N GLU A 174 1.61 -12.56 -2.94
CA GLU A 174 2.52 -12.46 -1.79
C GLU A 174 3.96 -12.10 -2.19
N VAL A 175 4.51 -12.76 -3.22
CA VAL A 175 5.85 -12.48 -3.74
C VAL A 175 5.95 -11.04 -4.25
N PHE A 176 4.91 -10.56 -4.92
CA PHE A 176 4.81 -9.19 -5.37
C PHE A 176 4.74 -8.20 -4.20
N LEU A 177 3.95 -8.49 -3.16
CA LEU A 177 3.86 -7.66 -1.95
C LEU A 177 5.20 -7.54 -1.22
N TYR A 178 5.94 -8.64 -1.07
CA TYR A 178 7.29 -8.58 -0.51
C TYR A 178 8.28 -7.83 -1.40
N PHE A 179 8.12 -7.92 -2.73
CA PHE A 179 8.95 -7.15 -3.65
C PHE A 179 8.71 -5.64 -3.49
N ILE A 180 7.46 -5.18 -3.55
CA ILE A 180 7.18 -3.75 -3.35
C ILE A 180 7.54 -3.31 -1.91
N GLY A 181 7.31 -4.15 -0.90
CA GLY A 181 7.74 -3.91 0.47
C GLY A 181 9.25 -3.62 0.57
N SER A 182 10.07 -4.43 -0.12
CA SER A 182 11.52 -4.24 -0.17
C SER A 182 11.98 -2.92 -0.79
N VAL A 183 11.17 -2.33 -1.67
CA VAL A 183 11.46 -1.03 -2.31
C VAL A 183 11.00 0.13 -1.43
N PHE A 184 9.75 0.08 -0.96
CA PHE A 184 9.11 1.19 -0.25
C PHE A 184 9.56 1.32 1.20
N ALA A 185 9.76 0.20 1.93
CA ALA A 185 10.17 0.25 3.33
C ALA A 185 11.48 1.04 3.56
N PRO A 186 12.62 0.72 2.90
CA PRO A 186 13.86 1.48 3.08
C PRO A 186 13.74 2.91 2.55
N MET A 187 12.97 3.14 1.48
CA MET A 187 12.76 4.48 0.93
C MET A 187 12.05 5.39 1.93
N ILE A 188 10.96 4.92 2.53
CA ILE A 188 10.18 5.66 3.53
C ILE A 188 11.00 5.88 4.80
N ALA A 189 11.79 4.88 5.22
CA ALA A 189 12.69 5.02 6.36
C ALA A 189 13.67 6.19 6.16
N ILE A 190 14.27 6.30 4.97
CA ILE A 190 15.16 7.40 4.61
C ILE A 190 14.41 8.73 4.61
N GLN A 191 13.23 8.81 3.97
CA GLN A 191 12.44 10.05 3.90
C GLN A 191 12.05 10.57 5.30
N ILE A 192 11.55 9.69 6.18
CA ILE A 192 11.19 10.05 7.56
C ILE A 192 12.43 10.52 8.33
N THR A 193 13.53 9.77 8.22
CA THR A 193 14.79 10.06 8.91
C THR A 193 15.35 11.41 8.48
N ASP A 194 15.36 11.64 7.18
CA ASP A 194 15.89 12.83 6.59
C ASP A 194 15.11 14.08 7.03
N TYR A 195 13.79 14.04 6.88
CA TYR A 195 12.92 15.17 7.16
C TYR A 195 12.85 15.51 8.66
N TYR A 196 12.65 14.50 9.53
CA TYR A 196 12.42 14.75 10.95
C TYR A 196 13.71 14.81 11.80
N PHE A 197 14.72 14.00 11.49
CA PHE A 197 15.91 13.86 12.34
C PHE A 197 17.11 14.64 11.82
N LEU A 198 17.39 14.56 10.51
CA LEU A 198 18.56 15.21 9.92
C LEU A 198 18.27 16.65 9.49
N LYS A 199 17.02 16.95 9.13
CA LYS A 199 16.54 18.26 8.67
C LYS A 199 17.44 18.82 7.57
N ASN A 200 17.81 17.96 6.62
CA ASN A 200 18.66 18.35 5.49
C ASN A 200 17.92 19.37 4.63
N ASN A 201 18.61 20.43 4.19
CA ASN A 201 18.05 21.37 3.23
C ASN A 201 18.48 20.96 1.81
N TYR A 202 17.52 20.72 0.92
CA TYR A 202 17.76 20.24 -0.44
C TYR A 202 17.61 21.31 -1.52
N GLU A 203 17.59 22.59 -1.14
CA GLU A 203 17.46 23.73 -2.06
C GLU A 203 18.45 23.72 -3.24
N SER A 204 19.61 23.06 -3.11
CA SER A 204 20.67 23.08 -4.13
C SER A 204 21.02 21.73 -4.79
N LYS A 205 20.39 20.62 -4.41
CA LYS A 205 20.73 19.28 -4.95
C LYS A 205 19.51 18.56 -5.51
N SER A 206 19.61 18.14 -6.77
CA SER A 206 18.54 17.40 -7.46
C SER A 206 18.37 15.96 -6.94
N TYR A 207 19.40 15.33 -6.38
CA TYR A 207 19.34 13.99 -5.80
C TYR A 207 20.47 13.75 -4.78
N SER A 208 20.26 12.81 -3.86
CA SER A 208 21.26 12.39 -2.87
C SER A 208 21.81 11.00 -3.22
N LEU A 209 23.05 10.94 -3.72
CA LEU A 209 23.75 9.67 -3.97
C LEU A 209 23.85 8.79 -2.72
N LEU A 210 24.07 9.42 -1.56
CA LEU A 210 24.11 8.73 -0.27
C LEU A 210 22.75 8.12 0.08
N GLY A 211 21.65 8.83 -0.18
CA GLY A 211 20.30 8.30 -0.03
C GLY A 211 20.03 7.10 -0.93
N ILE A 212 20.43 7.17 -2.21
CA ILE A 212 20.30 6.05 -3.15
C ILE A 212 21.12 4.84 -2.70
N PHE A 213 22.34 5.06 -2.20
CA PHE A 213 23.19 3.98 -1.70
C PHE A 213 22.61 3.32 -0.45
N CYS A 214 22.17 4.11 0.55
CA CYS A 214 21.50 3.56 1.74
C CYS A 214 20.20 2.84 1.38
N TRP A 215 19.44 3.35 0.41
CA TRP A 215 18.23 2.71 -0.08
C TRP A 215 18.54 1.35 -0.70
N LEU A 216 19.56 1.25 -1.55
CA LEU A 216 19.96 0.00 -2.19
C LEU A 216 20.44 -1.04 -1.17
N ILE A 217 21.18 -0.60 -0.14
CA ILE A 217 21.55 -1.46 0.99
C ILE A 217 20.29 -1.95 1.71
N GLY A 218 19.37 -1.05 2.06
CA GLY A 218 18.12 -1.41 2.74
C GLY A 218 17.24 -2.37 1.92
N PHE A 219 17.17 -2.17 0.61
CA PHE A 219 16.48 -3.08 -0.33
C PHE A 219 17.09 -4.48 -0.28
N LEU A 220 18.42 -4.60 -0.41
CA LEU A 220 19.11 -5.89 -0.33
C LEU A 220 18.92 -6.54 1.04
N THR A 221 19.06 -5.78 2.13
CA THR A 221 18.82 -6.27 3.49
C THR A 221 17.41 -6.82 3.64
N TYR A 222 16.39 -6.14 3.11
CA TYR A 222 15.02 -6.64 3.11
C TYR A 222 14.92 -7.99 2.39
N ARG A 223 15.47 -8.09 1.17
CA ARG A 223 15.41 -9.30 0.35
C ARG A 223 16.10 -10.49 1.03
N PHE A 224 17.21 -10.28 1.72
CA PHE A 224 17.86 -11.32 2.51
C PHE A 224 17.10 -11.65 3.79
N ALA A 225 16.54 -10.64 4.47
CA ALA A 225 15.81 -10.80 5.71
C ALA A 225 14.46 -11.52 5.53
N LEU A 226 13.87 -11.55 4.33
CA LEU A 226 12.67 -12.34 4.04
C LEU A 226 12.82 -13.85 4.37
N HIS A 227 14.05 -14.36 4.37
CA HIS A 227 14.32 -15.75 4.78
C HIS A 227 14.38 -15.94 6.31
N THR A 228 14.35 -14.86 7.09
CA THR A 228 14.42 -14.89 8.55
C THR A 228 13.05 -14.56 9.13
N VAL A 229 12.48 -15.49 9.91
CA VAL A 229 11.23 -15.24 10.62
C VAL A 229 11.52 -14.38 11.84
N THR A 230 11.18 -13.10 11.77
CA THR A 230 11.22 -12.19 12.91
C THR A 230 9.85 -12.12 13.59
N PRO A 231 9.76 -11.93 14.92
CA PRO A 231 8.48 -11.84 15.62
C PRO A 231 7.58 -10.67 15.18
N LEU A 232 8.16 -9.61 14.62
CA LEU A 232 7.46 -8.36 14.22
C LEU A 232 7.39 -8.16 12.70
N GLY A 233 7.70 -9.18 11.91
CA GLY A 233 7.89 -9.03 10.45
C GLY A 233 9.24 -8.40 10.09
N THR A 234 9.62 -8.50 8.83
CA THR A 234 10.91 -8.08 8.29
C THR A 234 10.97 -6.59 8.01
N THR A 235 9.84 -5.97 7.72
CA THR A 235 9.74 -4.55 7.37
C THR A 235 10.28 -3.63 8.48
N LEU A 236 9.79 -3.77 9.71
CA LEU A 236 10.14 -2.85 10.80
C LEU A 236 11.64 -2.89 11.15
N PRO A 237 12.29 -4.05 11.33
CA PRO A 237 13.74 -4.13 11.53
C PRO A 237 14.54 -3.51 10.39
N VAL A 238 14.14 -3.74 9.14
CA VAL A 238 14.83 -3.18 7.97
C VAL A 238 14.69 -1.66 7.91
N MET A 239 13.51 -1.12 8.22
CA MET A 239 13.29 0.33 8.29
C MET A 239 14.19 0.96 9.36
N LEU A 240 14.26 0.37 10.55
CA LEU A 240 15.14 0.83 11.63
C LEU A 240 16.61 0.77 11.23
N PHE A 241 17.05 -0.35 10.65
CA PHE A 241 18.41 -0.51 10.16
C PHE A 241 18.76 0.55 9.10
N THR A 242 17.89 0.74 8.11
CA THR A 242 18.09 1.71 7.03
C THR A 242 18.14 3.14 7.57
N ALA A 243 17.27 3.49 8.52
CA ALA A 243 17.27 4.78 9.19
C ALA A 243 18.58 5.04 9.94
N VAL A 244 19.05 4.08 10.74
CA VAL A 244 20.31 4.20 11.49
C VAL A 244 21.51 4.31 10.54
N LEU A 245 21.56 3.48 9.50
CA LEU A 245 22.58 3.52 8.46
C LEU A 245 22.64 4.90 7.80
N TYR A 246 21.47 5.44 7.43
CA TYR A 246 21.36 6.75 6.78
C TYR A 246 21.82 7.90 7.69
N VAL A 247 21.42 7.90 8.97
CA VAL A 247 21.93 8.88 9.95
C VAL A 247 23.44 8.80 10.09
N TRP A 248 23.98 7.60 10.24
CA TRP A 248 25.40 7.38 10.46
C TRP A 248 26.22 7.85 9.24
N MET A 249 25.85 7.43 8.04
CA MET A 249 26.50 7.84 6.80
C MET A 249 26.39 9.33 6.54
N THR A 250 25.22 9.95 6.80
CA THR A 250 25.04 11.39 6.60
C THR A 250 25.90 12.20 7.56
N ARG A 251 25.95 11.82 8.84
CA ARG A 251 26.81 12.49 9.84
C ARG A 251 28.29 12.31 9.54
N PHE A 252 28.68 11.14 9.05
CA PHE A 252 30.04 10.87 8.62
C PHE A 252 30.41 11.74 7.41
N SER A 253 29.57 11.80 6.38
CA SER A 253 29.77 12.65 5.21
C SER A 253 29.92 14.13 5.59
N ARG A 254 29.05 14.65 6.46
CA ARG A 254 29.15 16.04 6.94
C ARG A 254 30.46 16.35 7.67
N ARG A 255 31.02 15.38 8.42
CA ARG A 255 32.27 15.56 9.18
C ARG A 255 33.52 15.51 8.32
N TYR A 256 33.53 14.73 7.23
CA TYR A 256 34.75 14.46 6.47
C TYR A 256 34.77 15.05 5.06
N LEU A 257 33.62 15.37 4.46
CA LEU A 257 33.55 15.86 3.08
C LEU A 257 33.29 17.37 2.94
N HIS A 258 33.03 18.12 4.03
CA HIS A 258 32.67 19.55 3.97
C HIS A 258 31.65 19.87 2.85
N VAL A 259 30.59 19.04 2.73
CA VAL A 259 29.44 19.26 1.84
C VAL A 259 28.15 19.26 2.64
#